data_AF-A0A0B8P6N9-F1
#
_entry.id   AF-A0A0B8P6N9-F1
#
_cell.length_a   1.000
_cell.length_b   1.000
_cell.length_c   1.000
_cell.angle_alpha   90.00
_cell.angle_beta   90.00
_cell.angle_gamma   90.00
#
_symmetry.space_group_name_H-M   'P 1'
#
loop_
_entity.id
_entity.type
_entity.pdbx_description
1 polymer ?
#
loop_
_entity_poly.entity_id
_entity_poly.type
_entity_poly.pdbx_seq_one_letter_code
_entity_poly.pdbx_strand_id
1 'polypeptide(L)' 'MFITSMTTAAGLLPLLLETSLQAQVIQPLVISIVFGIFASTILVLFMVPCAYAILADFGKVVKHEDLSA' A
#
# COMPACT_ATOMS: atom_id res chain seq x y z
N MET A 1 2.44 -6.36 0.34
CA MET A 1 2.51 -4.91 0.09
C MET A 1 3.56 -4.56 -0.95
N PHE A 2 4.85 -4.88 -0.74
CA PHE A 2 5.91 -4.55 -1.71
C PHE A 2 5.64 -5.03 -3.15
N ILE A 3 5.38 -6.32 -3.36
CA ILE A 3 5.09 -6.85 -4.71
C ILE A 3 3.83 -6.22 -5.31
N THR A 4 2.75 -6.12 -4.53
CA THR A 4 1.49 -5.49 -4.96
C THR A 4 1.71 -4.03 -5.39
N SER A 5 2.40 -3.24 -4.57
CA SER A 5 2.72 -1.84 -4.87
C SER A 5 3.58 -1.70 -6.13
N MET A 6 4.57 -2.59 -6.30
CA MET A 6 5.46 -2.61 -7.46
C MET A 6 4.70 -2.94 -8.73
N THR A 7 3.80 -3.93 -8.70
CA THR A 7 2.96 -4.30 -9.84
C THR A 7 1.99 -3.16 -10.20
N THR A 8 1.42 -2.45 -9.22
CA THR A 8 0.56 -1.28 -9.51
C THR A 8 1.35 -0.13 -10.14
N ALA A 9 2.53 0.19 -9.62
CA ALA A 9 3.39 1.23 -10.20
C ALA A 9 3.84 0.86 -11.63
N ALA A 10 4.22 -0.40 -11.84
CA ALA A 10 4.60 -0.91 -13.16
C ALA A 10 3.41 -0.91 -14.15
N GLY A 11 2.19 -1.22 -13.70
CA GLY A 11 0.99 -1.22 -14.53
C GLY A 11 0.57 0.18 -15.02
N LEU A 12 0.99 1.24 -14.32
CA LEU A 12 0.73 2.63 -14.70
C LEU A 12 1.83 3.22 -15.62
N LEU A 13 2.96 2.52 -15.78
CA LEU A 13 4.06 2.92 -16.64
C LEU A 13 3.67 3.18 -18.12
N PRO A 14 2.86 2.35 -18.80
CA PRO A 14 2.43 2.65 -20.17
C PRO A 14 1.64 3.96 -20.29
N LEU A 15 0.90 4.34 -19.24
CA LEU A 15 0.16 5.60 -19.23
C LEU A 15 1.08 6.83 -19.17
N LEU A 16 2.27 6.68 -18.57
CA LEU A 16 3.31 7.73 -18.56
C LEU A 16 4.03 7.87 -19.90
N LEU A 17 3.95 6.85 -20.76
CA LEU A 17 4.57 6.84 -22.09
C LEU A 17 3.63 7.39 -23.18
N GLU A 18 2.36 7.63 -22.85
CA GLU A 18 1.37 8.09 -23.80
C GLU A 18 1.42 9.61 -23.97
N THR A 19 1.64 10.09 -25.19
CA THR A 19 1.92 11.52 -25.48
C THR A 19 0.70 12.28 -26.01
N SER A 20 -0.51 11.71 -25.91
CA SER A 20 -1.73 12.35 -26.38
C SER A 20 -2.11 13.55 -25.51
N LEU A 21 -2.84 14.51 -26.08
CA LEU A 21 -3.26 15.74 -25.39
C LEU A 21 -4.15 15.44 -24.16
N GLN A 22 -4.90 14.34 -24.19
CA GLN A 22 -5.66 13.84 -23.04
C GLN A 22 -4.75 13.20 -21.97
N ALA A 23 -3.70 12.47 -22.38
CA ALA A 23 -2.78 11.83 -21.45
C ALA A 23 -1.96 12.84 -20.63
N GLN A 24 -1.64 14.01 -21.17
CA GLN A 24 -0.91 15.07 -20.47
C GLN A 24 -1.61 15.56 -19.18
N VAL A 25 -2.95 15.50 -19.14
CA VAL A 25 -3.74 15.89 -17.96
C VAL A 25 -3.76 14.76 -16.92
N ILE A 26 -3.66 13.50 -17.36
CA ILE A 26 -3.69 12.30 -16.51
C ILE A 26 -2.30 11.98 -15.94
N GLN A 27 -1.23 12.35 -16.65
CA GLN A 27 0.15 12.13 -16.23
C GLN A 27 0.46 12.64 -14.79
N PRO A 28 0.09 13.87 -14.38
CA PRO A 28 0.32 14.33 -12.99
C PRO A 28 -0.52 13.59 -11.95
N LEU A 29 -1.72 13.14 -12.33
CA LEU A 29 -2.56 12.31 -11.46
C LEU A 29 -1.87 10.96 -11.18
N VAL A 30 -1.37 10.30 -12.22
CA VAL A 30 -0.67 9.01 -12.09
C VAL A 30 0.58 9.13 -11.22
N ILE A 31 1.39 10.16 -11.42
CA ILE A 31 2.58 10.42 -10.60
C ILE A 31 2.21 10.55 -9.12
N SER A 32 1.12 11.27 -8.81
CA SER A 32 0.64 11.44 -7.44
C SER A 32 0.20 10.11 -6.82
N ILE A 33 -0.48 9.25 -7.59
CA ILE A 33 -0.91 7.92 -7.16
C ILE A 33 0.28 7.02 -6.87
N VAL A 34 1.24 6.95 -7.79
CA VAL A 34 2.44 6.12 -7.64
C VAL A 34 3.20 6.51 -6.37
N PHE A 35 3.42 7.81 -6.16
CA PHE A 35 4.07 8.30 -4.95
C PHE A 35 3.27 7.96 -3.68
N GLY A 36 1.94 8.14 -3.72
CA GLY A 36 1.04 7.80 -2.62
C GLY A 36 1.05 6.32 -2.25
N ILE A 37 1.15 5.42 -3.23
CA ILE A 37 1.24 3.97 -3.00
C ILE A 37 2.54 3.62 -2.26
N PHE A 38 3.67 4.19 -2.65
CA PHE A 38 4.95 3.94 -1.97
C PHE A 38 4.95 4.50 -0.54
N ALA A 39 4.47 5.73 -0.34
CA ALA A 39 4.34 6.33 0.99
C ALA A 39 3.40 5.52 1.88
N SER A 40 2.22 5.15 1.37
CA SER A 40 1.22 4.34 2.08
C SER A 40 1.78 2.96 2.44
N THR A 41 2.57 2.35 1.56
CA THR A 41 3.19 1.04 1.83
C THR A 41 4.08 1.07 3.07
N ILE A 42 4.92 2.10 3.21
CA ILE A 42 5.77 2.29 4.38
C ILE A 42 4.91 2.55 5.62
N LEU A 43 3.91 3.44 5.49
CA LEU A 43 3.02 3.81 6.58
C LEU A 43 2.25 2.60 7.12
N VAL A 44 1.64 1.79 6.25
CA VAL A 44 0.86 0.59 6.61
C VAL A 44 1.75 -0.47 7.26
N LEU A 45 2.97 -0.69 6.73
CA LEU A 45 3.92 -1.63 7.33
C LEU A 45 4.26 -1.31 8.79
N PHE A 46 4.26 -0.02 9.14
CA PHE A 46 4.47 0.44 10.50
C PHE A 46 3.17 0.54 11.32
N MET A 47 2.12 1.07 10.72
CA MET A 47 0.83 1.34 11.38
C MET A 47 0.13 0.04 11.81
N VAL A 48 0.18 -1.01 11.00
CA VAL A 48 -0.47 -2.29 11.30
C VAL A 48 0.08 -2.93 12.59
N PRO A 49 1.40 -3.14 12.76
CA PRO A 49 1.92 -3.69 14.02
C PRO A 49 1.68 -2.76 15.20
N CYS A 50 1.78 -1.43 15.03
CA CYS A 50 1.43 -0.48 16.10
C CYS A 50 -0.04 -0.59 16.51
N ALA A 51 -0.96 -0.69 15.55
CA ALA A 51 -2.38 -0.88 15.83
C ALA A 51 -2.63 -2.19 16.57
N TYR A 52 -1.99 -3.29 16.15
CA TYR A 52 -2.08 -4.58 16.85
C TYR A 52 -1.53 -4.52 18.28
N ALA A 53 -0.41 -3.82 18.50
CA ALA A 53 0.15 -3.62 19.84
C ALA A 53 -0.83 -2.84 20.75
N ILE A 54 -1.40 -1.74 20.24
CA ILE A 54 -2.42 -0.97 20.96
C ILE A 54 -3.65 -1.83 21.28
N LEU A 55 -4.13 -2.62 20.33
CA LEU A 55 -5.25 -3.55 20.56
C LEU A 55 -4.91 -4.61 21.61
N ALA A 56 -3.66 -5.07 21.65
CA ALA A 56 -3.18 -6.02 22.66
C ALA A 56 -3.16 -5.37 24.06
N ASP A 57 -2.75 -4.11 24.17
CA ASP A 57 -2.80 -3.35 25.43
C ASP A 57 -4.23 -3.18 25.97
N PHE A 58 -5.22 -3.07 25.07
CA PHE A 58 -6.65 -3.07 25.43
C PHE A 58 -7.22 -4.45 25.77
N GLY A 59 -6.40 -5.52 25.76
CA GLY A 59 -6.83 -6.88 26.07
C GLY A 59 -7.78 -7.50 25.05
N LYS A 60 -7.88 -6.95 23.82
CA LYS A 60 -8.80 -7.41 22.77
C LYS A 60 -8.17 -8.38 21.77
N VAL A 61 -6.94 -8.85 22.04
CA VAL A 61 -6.22 -9.79 21.18
C VAL A 61 -6.23 -11.17 21.81
N VAL A 62 -6.89 -12.12 21.15
CA VAL A 62 -6.93 -13.53 21.57
C VAL A 62 -5.70 -14.22 20.99
N LYS A 63 -4.88 -14.85 21.84
CA LYS A 63 -3.79 -15.72 21.36
C LYS A 63 -4.44 -16.91 20.65
N HIS A 64 -3.99 -17.19 19.43
CA HIS A 64 -4.39 -18.41 18.75
C HIS A 64 -3.78 -19.57 19.56
N GLU A 65 -4.63 -20.38 20.20
CA GLU A 65 -4.19 -21.57 20.92
C GLU A 65 -3.62 -22.56 19.89
N ASP A 66 -2.38 -22.99 20.09
CA ASP A 66 -1.72 -23.95 19.22
C ASP A 66 -2.50 -25.27 19.26
N LEU A 67 -2.98 -25.71 18.10
CA LEU A 67 -3.60 -27.02 17.90
C LEU A 67 -2.53 -28.12 18.06
N SER A 68 -2.12 -28.39 19.30
CA SER A 68 -1.33 -29.56 19.70
C SER A 68 -2.19 -30.36 20.69
N ALA A 69 -3.17 -31.08 20.16
CA ALA A 69 -3.84 -32.20 20.80
C ALA A 69 -3.79 -33.40 19.85
#